data_AF-A0A959WCB2-F1
#
_entry.id   AF-A0A959WCB2-F1
#
_cell.length_a   1.000
_cell.length_b   1.000
_cell.length_c   1.000
_cell.angle_alpha   90.00
_cell.angle_beta   90.00
_cell.angle_gamma   90.00
#
_symmetry.space_group_name_H-M   'P 1'
#
loop_
_entity.id
_entity.type
_entity.pdbx_description
1 polymer ?
#
loop_
_entity_poly.entity_id
_entity_poly.type
_entity_poly.pdbx_seq_one_letter_code
_entity_poly.pdbx_strand_id
1 'polypeptide(L)'
;MNKTNQRRPSASLIIACLALFVALGGGAYAVSKANVTSKQIKNGSVKGKDLKNDTLTGKQIKEGTLGQVPSAASADTAGDSARVGGVEVINVQPFTLTNGQTKELFQRGAFTLTATCSINEGGNDIARVLISTSVNNAAFDGDGSETDLDATTPAADREYQEVGAATGSPGIDQESDGAAIAPDGSEILGNDAVAAVNLPQDGIGVCKFAGAYYVK
;
A
#
# COMPACT_ATOMS: atom_id res chain seq x y z
N MET A 1 -28.97 -22.80 92.34
CA MET A 1 -28.57 -23.82 91.34
C MET A 1 -29.74 -24.06 90.39
N ASN A 2 -29.82 -23.32 89.27
CA ASN A 2 -30.91 -23.50 88.30
C ASN A 2 -30.65 -24.76 87.47
N LYS A 3 -31.39 -25.84 87.74
CA LYS A 3 -31.47 -27.01 86.87
C LYS A 3 -32.15 -26.58 85.56
N THR A 4 -31.37 -26.31 84.52
CA THR A 4 -31.91 -26.15 83.16
C THR A 4 -32.48 -27.50 82.73
N ASN A 5 -33.81 -27.57 82.67
CA ASN A 5 -34.55 -28.74 82.25
C ASN A 5 -34.38 -28.89 80.73
N GLN A 6 -33.29 -29.54 80.30
CA GLN A 6 -33.07 -29.85 78.89
C GLN A 6 -34.09 -30.90 78.47
N ARG A 7 -35.21 -30.42 77.90
CA ARG A 7 -36.15 -31.27 77.19
C ARG A 7 -35.41 -31.87 76.00
N ARG A 8 -35.27 -33.19 75.98
CA ARG A 8 -34.80 -33.89 74.79
C ARG A 8 -35.76 -33.51 73.64
N PRO A 9 -35.25 -32.99 72.51
CA PRO A 9 -36.10 -32.70 71.36
C PRO A 9 -36.85 -33.99 70.98
N SER A 10 -38.14 -33.86 70.68
CA SER A 10 -38.96 -35.01 70.30
C SER A 10 -38.41 -35.62 69.01
N ALA A 11 -38.52 -36.94 68.87
CA ALA A 11 -38.12 -37.64 67.65
C ALA A 11 -38.76 -37.02 66.40
N SER A 12 -40.00 -36.53 66.52
CA SER A 12 -40.71 -35.82 65.46
C SER A 12 -40.04 -34.51 65.01
N LEU A 13 -39.47 -33.72 65.94
CA LEU A 13 -38.81 -32.46 65.61
C LEU A 13 -37.46 -32.70 64.91
N ILE A 14 -36.72 -33.74 65.32
CA ILE A 14 -35.46 -34.11 64.68
C ILE A 14 -35.72 -34.55 63.23
N ILE A 15 -36.75 -35.39 63.01
CA ILE A 15 -37.16 -35.83 61.68
C ILE A 15 -37.63 -34.64 60.83
N ALA A 16 -38.42 -33.73 61.40
CA ALA A 16 -38.89 -32.54 60.70
C ALA A 16 -37.73 -31.62 60.26
N CYS A 17 -36.75 -31.39 61.14
CA CYS A 17 -35.56 -30.62 60.80
C CYS A 17 -34.72 -31.32 59.71
N LEU A 18 -34.46 -32.62 59.83
CA LEU A 18 -33.72 -33.37 58.80
C LEU A 18 -34.43 -33.35 57.45
N ALA A 19 -35.74 -33.59 57.43
CA ALA A 19 -36.56 -33.52 56.22
C ALA A 19 -36.49 -32.12 55.59
N LEU A 20 -36.53 -31.05 56.40
CA LEU A 20 -36.40 -29.68 55.93
C LEU A 20 -35.01 -29.41 55.34
N PHE A 21 -33.95 -29.86 55.99
CA PHE A 21 -32.58 -29.73 55.48
C PHE A 21 -32.34 -30.51 54.18
N VAL A 22 -32.90 -31.72 54.05
CA VAL A 22 -32.81 -32.52 52.82
C VAL A 22 -33.63 -31.89 51.68
N ALA A 23 -34.84 -31.41 51.98
CA ALA A 23 -35.71 -30.74 51.02
C ALA A 23 -35.10 -29.43 50.50
N LEU A 24 -34.44 -28.66 51.35
CA LEU A 24 -33.76 -27.40 50.97
C LEU A 24 -32.36 -27.64 50.36
N GLY A 25 -31.66 -28.70 50.77
CA GLY A 25 -30.29 -28.99 50.34
C GLY A 25 -30.18 -29.62 48.95
N GLY A 26 -31.19 -30.40 48.52
CA GLY A 26 -31.14 -31.13 47.25
C GLY A 26 -31.08 -30.25 46.00
N GLY A 27 -31.85 -29.16 45.96
CA GLY A 27 -31.88 -28.25 44.81
C GLY A 27 -30.67 -27.32 44.71
N ALA A 28 -30.17 -26.82 45.85
CA ALA A 28 -29.07 -25.86 45.90
C ALA A 28 -27.72 -26.46 45.49
N TYR A 29 -27.48 -27.75 45.78
CA TYR A 29 -26.23 -28.41 45.43
C TYR A 29 -26.11 -28.69 43.92
N ALA A 30 -27.22 -28.94 43.22
CA ALA A 30 -27.21 -29.14 41.77
C ALA A 30 -26.95 -27.84 40.99
N VAL A 31 -27.47 -26.71 41.48
CA VAL A 31 -27.33 -25.40 40.81
C VAL A 31 -25.93 -24.81 40.99
N SER A 32 -25.29 -25.01 42.15
CA SER A 32 -23.93 -24.50 42.40
C SER A 32 -22.83 -25.13 41.51
N LYS A 33 -23.14 -26.24 40.83
CA LYS A 33 -22.27 -26.89 39.82
C LYS A 33 -22.81 -26.84 38.40
N ALA A 34 -23.92 -26.13 38.15
CA ALA A 34 -24.52 -26.02 36.84
C ALA A 34 -23.74 -25.05 35.93
N ASN A 35 -22.48 -25.38 35.65
CA ASN A 35 -21.73 -24.73 34.59
C ASN A 35 -22.31 -25.21 33.26
N VAL A 36 -22.85 -24.28 32.48
CA VAL A 36 -23.22 -24.57 31.09
C VAL A 36 -21.94 -24.81 30.30
N THR A 37 -21.75 -26.04 29.87
CA THR A 37 -20.63 -26.45 29.01
C THR A 37 -21.06 -26.43 27.55
N SER A 38 -20.10 -26.41 26.61
CA SER A 38 -20.41 -26.42 25.17
C SER A 38 -21.26 -27.62 24.74
N LYS A 39 -21.17 -28.76 25.44
CA LYS A 39 -21.99 -29.96 25.16
C LYS A 39 -23.49 -29.74 25.39
N GLN A 40 -23.85 -28.76 26.22
CA GLN A 40 -25.24 -28.42 26.54
C GLN A 40 -25.78 -27.32 25.60
N ILE A 41 -24.94 -26.72 24.76
CA ILE A 41 -25.31 -25.69 23.81
C ILE A 41 -25.49 -26.33 22.44
N LYS A 42 -26.68 -26.19 21.85
CA LYS A 42 -26.93 -26.64 20.49
C LYS A 42 -26.19 -25.73 19.49
N ASN A 43 -25.55 -26.29 18.48
CA ASN A 43 -24.90 -25.50 17.42
C ASN A 43 -25.88 -24.52 16.76
N GLY A 44 -25.43 -23.27 16.58
CA GLY A 44 -26.24 -22.19 16.02
C GLY A 44 -27.35 -21.64 16.93
N SER A 45 -27.42 -22.05 18.20
CA SER A 45 -28.45 -21.58 19.13
C SER A 45 -28.12 -20.28 19.86
N VAL A 46 -26.85 -19.88 19.90
CA VAL A 46 -26.39 -18.63 20.53
C VAL A 46 -26.77 -17.46 19.64
N LYS A 47 -27.53 -16.50 20.20
CA LYS A 47 -27.96 -15.28 19.49
C LYS A 47 -27.03 -14.13 19.84
N GLY A 48 -27.04 -13.08 19.02
CA GLY A 48 -26.27 -11.86 19.29
C GLY A 48 -26.56 -11.24 20.66
N LYS A 49 -27.83 -11.27 21.11
CA LYS A 49 -28.22 -10.78 22.44
C LYS A 49 -27.62 -11.57 23.63
N ASP A 50 -27.15 -12.79 23.37
CA ASP A 50 -26.49 -13.64 24.37
C ASP A 50 -24.98 -13.33 24.46
N LEU A 51 -24.48 -12.49 23.55
CA LEU A 51 -23.11 -12.01 23.50
C LEU A 51 -23.06 -10.55 23.95
N LYS A 52 -22.06 -10.21 24.76
CA LYS A 52 -21.78 -8.82 25.08
C LYS A 52 -21.15 -8.14 23.86
N ASN A 53 -21.63 -6.94 23.52
CA ASN A 53 -21.07 -6.15 22.42
C ASN A 53 -19.55 -5.96 22.59
N ASP A 54 -18.84 -5.96 21.45
CA ASP A 54 -17.41 -5.67 21.36
C ASP A 54 -16.49 -6.62 22.16
N THR A 55 -16.95 -7.85 22.41
CA THR A 55 -16.16 -8.86 23.15
C THR A 55 -15.59 -9.98 22.30
N LEU A 56 -16.05 -10.14 21.06
CA LEU A 56 -15.48 -11.10 20.13
C LEU A 56 -14.19 -10.51 19.52
N THR A 57 -13.10 -11.24 19.63
CA THR A 57 -11.79 -10.87 19.10
C THR A 57 -11.37 -11.86 18.01
N GLY A 58 -10.22 -11.62 17.38
CA GLY A 58 -9.66 -12.54 16.38
C GLY A 58 -9.40 -13.97 16.89
N LYS A 59 -9.31 -14.17 18.22
CA LYS A 59 -9.19 -15.53 18.78
C LYS A 59 -10.45 -16.38 18.56
N GLN A 60 -11.62 -15.76 18.45
CA GLN A 60 -12.90 -16.46 18.28
C GLN A 60 -13.40 -16.46 16.84
N ILE A 61 -12.84 -15.60 15.99
CA ILE A 61 -13.29 -15.38 14.62
C ILE A 61 -12.25 -15.95 13.67
N LYS A 62 -12.68 -16.69 12.64
CA LYS A 62 -11.79 -17.13 11.56
C LYS A 62 -11.79 -16.06 10.46
N GLU A 63 -10.92 -15.07 10.56
CA GLU A 63 -10.97 -13.84 9.76
C GLU A 63 -10.86 -14.11 8.26
N GLY A 64 -10.07 -15.10 7.84
CA GLY A 64 -9.93 -15.47 6.43
C GLY A 64 -11.20 -16.06 5.77
N THR A 65 -12.30 -16.22 6.52
CA THR A 65 -13.62 -16.58 5.98
C THR A 65 -14.57 -15.40 5.84
N LEU A 66 -14.18 -14.23 6.34
CA LEU A 66 -14.97 -13.01 6.22
C LEU A 66 -14.70 -12.35 4.87
N GLY A 67 -15.74 -11.76 4.28
CA GLY A 67 -15.58 -10.85 3.15
C GLY A 67 -14.97 -9.53 3.59
N GLN A 68 -14.55 -8.73 2.61
CA GLN A 68 -14.04 -7.39 2.84
C GLN A 68 -15.08 -6.52 3.57
N VAL A 69 -14.63 -5.77 4.58
CA VAL A 69 -15.48 -4.79 5.26
C VAL A 69 -15.71 -3.62 4.30
N PRO A 70 -16.95 -3.26 3.92
CA PRO A 70 -17.19 -2.24 2.88
C PRO A 70 -16.56 -0.88 3.18
N SER A 71 -16.55 -0.47 4.45
CA SER A 71 -15.90 0.79 4.88
C SER A 71 -14.38 0.73 4.88
N ALA A 72 -13.78 -0.44 4.71
CA ALA A 72 -12.34 -0.64 4.59
C ALA A 72 -11.86 -0.69 3.14
N ALA A 73 -12.75 -0.51 2.15
CA ALA A 73 -12.36 -0.49 0.74
C ALA A 73 -11.30 0.58 0.42
N SER A 74 -11.33 1.71 1.14
CA SER A 74 -10.32 2.77 1.01
C SER A 74 -8.95 2.39 1.59
N ALA A 75 -8.87 1.37 2.45
CA ALA A 75 -7.59 0.88 2.96
C ALA A 75 -6.80 0.12 1.88
N ASP A 76 -7.48 -0.54 0.95
CA ASP A 76 -6.84 -1.22 -0.17
C ASP A 76 -6.21 -0.19 -1.14
N THR A 77 -6.88 0.95 -1.36
CA THR A 77 -6.33 2.05 -2.16
C THR A 77 -5.18 2.80 -1.47
N ALA A 78 -5.02 2.65 -0.16
CA ALA A 78 -3.91 3.26 0.58
C ALA A 78 -2.61 2.43 0.50
N GLY A 79 -2.71 1.14 0.16
CA GLY A 79 -1.54 0.28 -0.10
C GLY A 79 -0.83 0.60 -1.40
N ASP A 80 -1.54 1.19 -2.37
CA ASP A 80 -1.03 1.54 -3.69
C ASP A 80 -0.81 3.05 -3.82
N SER A 81 0.34 3.52 -3.30
CA SER A 81 0.87 4.88 -3.54
C SER A 81 1.02 5.29 -5.02
N ALA A 82 0.70 4.37 -5.94
CA ALA A 82 0.70 4.58 -7.38
C ALA A 82 -0.26 5.69 -7.83
N ARG A 83 -1.20 6.14 -6.99
CA ARG A 83 -2.04 7.31 -7.32
C ARG A 83 -1.96 8.41 -6.26
N VAL A 84 -1.53 9.60 -6.66
CA VAL A 84 -1.52 10.82 -5.84
C VAL A 84 -2.64 11.72 -6.34
N GLY A 85 -3.77 11.79 -5.61
CA GLY A 85 -4.93 12.59 -6.03
C GLY A 85 -5.60 12.12 -7.33
N GLY A 86 -5.41 10.85 -7.72
CA GLY A 86 -5.96 10.26 -8.95
C GLY A 86 -4.98 10.26 -10.14
N VAL A 87 -3.87 10.97 -10.04
CA VAL A 87 -2.75 10.94 -11.02
C VAL A 87 -1.89 9.73 -10.75
N GLU A 88 -1.54 8.98 -11.79
CA GLU A 88 -0.66 7.82 -11.64
C GLU A 88 0.81 8.24 -11.55
N VAL A 89 1.58 7.62 -10.65
CA VAL A 89 3.00 7.91 -10.43
C VAL A 89 3.83 6.69 -10.81
N ILE A 90 4.64 6.83 -11.85
CA ILE A 90 5.63 5.81 -12.23
C ILE A 90 6.95 6.13 -11.54
N ASN A 91 7.35 5.27 -10.61
CA ASN A 91 8.63 5.38 -9.93
C ASN A 91 9.73 4.61 -10.67
N VAL A 92 10.65 5.33 -11.30
CA VAL A 92 11.85 4.79 -11.93
C VAL A 92 12.94 4.63 -10.88
N GLN A 93 13.23 3.39 -10.49
CA GLN A 93 14.31 3.07 -9.55
C GLN A 93 15.68 3.51 -10.09
N PRO A 94 16.60 3.98 -9.24
CA PRO A 94 17.92 4.44 -9.68
C PRO A 94 18.68 3.38 -10.49
N PHE A 95 19.23 3.80 -11.62
CA PHE A 95 20.12 2.97 -12.44
C PHE A 95 21.18 3.82 -13.13
N THR A 96 22.21 3.17 -13.66
CA THR A 96 23.29 3.82 -14.39
C THR A 96 23.41 3.28 -15.81
N LEU A 97 23.96 4.12 -16.69
CA LEU A 97 24.31 3.81 -18.07
C LEU A 97 25.74 4.30 -18.35
N THR A 98 26.40 3.68 -19.32
CA THR A 98 27.70 4.09 -19.87
C THR A 98 27.55 4.44 -21.35
N ASN A 99 28.62 4.90 -21.99
CA ASN A 99 28.58 5.47 -23.34
C ASN A 99 27.81 4.63 -24.37
N GLY A 100 26.85 5.26 -25.05
CA GLY A 100 26.02 4.67 -26.10
C GLY A 100 24.92 3.74 -25.59
N GLN A 101 24.79 3.53 -24.27
CA GLN A 101 23.72 2.71 -23.72
C GLN A 101 22.41 3.48 -23.65
N THR A 102 21.32 2.74 -23.86
CA THR A 102 19.95 3.24 -23.77
C THR A 102 19.11 2.30 -22.92
N LYS A 103 18.08 2.82 -22.24
CA LYS A 103 17.12 2.02 -21.48
C LYS A 103 15.74 2.64 -21.53
N GLU A 104 14.73 1.87 -21.94
CA GLU A 104 13.33 2.27 -21.81
C GLU A 104 12.98 2.43 -20.32
N LEU A 105 12.42 3.57 -19.96
CA LEU A 105 11.94 3.85 -18.62
C LEU A 105 10.57 3.24 -18.41
N PHE A 106 9.64 3.55 -19.33
CA PHE A 106 8.29 3.02 -19.38
C PHE A 106 7.59 3.44 -20.69
N GLN A 107 6.47 2.76 -20.97
CA GLN A 107 5.50 3.15 -21.97
C GLN A 107 4.13 3.40 -21.32
N ARG A 108 3.46 4.50 -21.69
CA ARG A 108 2.13 4.88 -21.22
C ARG A 108 1.30 5.49 -22.33
N GLY A 109 0.21 4.79 -22.66
CA GLY A 109 -0.65 5.16 -23.77
C GLY A 109 0.17 5.30 -25.04
N ALA A 110 0.08 6.46 -25.69
CA ALA A 110 0.86 6.75 -26.88
C ALA A 110 2.37 6.96 -26.63
N PHE A 111 2.80 7.27 -25.41
CA PHE A 111 4.15 7.76 -25.12
C PHE A 111 5.11 6.68 -24.60
N THR A 112 6.36 6.74 -25.04
CA THR A 112 7.47 5.92 -24.52
C THR A 112 8.65 6.81 -24.17
N LEU A 113 9.13 6.69 -22.93
CA LEU A 113 10.29 7.42 -22.41
C LEU A 113 11.53 6.52 -22.37
N THR A 114 12.66 7.02 -22.87
CA THR A 114 13.91 6.27 -22.99
C THR A 114 15.09 7.09 -22.50
N ALA A 115 15.84 6.58 -21.54
CA ALA A 115 17.10 7.17 -21.10
C ALA A 115 18.25 6.79 -22.05
N THR A 116 19.16 7.73 -22.30
CA THR A 116 20.34 7.55 -23.15
C THR A 116 21.56 8.23 -22.53
N CYS A 117 22.75 7.65 -22.72
CA CYS A 117 24.00 8.17 -22.19
C CYS A 117 25.03 8.35 -23.30
N SER A 118 25.52 9.57 -23.48
CA SER A 118 26.58 9.93 -24.42
C SER A 118 27.79 10.45 -23.65
N ILE A 119 28.95 9.82 -23.84
CA ILE A 119 30.19 10.25 -23.18
C ILE A 119 31.13 10.87 -24.21
N ASN A 120 31.66 12.04 -23.89
CA ASN A 120 32.56 12.83 -24.73
C ASN A 120 31.96 13.24 -26.09
N GLU A 121 30.67 13.57 -26.11
CA GLU A 121 29.97 14.16 -27.24
C GLU A 121 30.28 15.67 -27.32
N GLY A 122 31.06 16.08 -28.32
CA GLY A 122 31.47 17.48 -28.47
C GLY A 122 32.32 18.02 -27.30
N GLY A 123 32.92 17.15 -26.48
CA GLY A 123 33.64 17.53 -25.27
C GLY A 123 32.78 17.57 -24.00
N ASN A 124 31.54 17.08 -24.07
CA ASN A 124 30.63 16.95 -22.93
C ASN A 124 30.21 15.49 -22.71
N ASP A 125 29.95 15.15 -21.46
CA ASP A 125 29.20 13.96 -21.08
C ASP A 125 27.74 14.38 -20.88
N ILE A 126 26.82 13.65 -21.51
CA ILE A 126 25.42 14.02 -21.63
C ILE A 126 24.52 12.84 -21.27
N ALA A 127 23.59 13.07 -20.36
CA ALA A 127 22.53 12.14 -19.99
C ALA A 127 21.19 12.71 -20.45
N ARG A 128 20.45 11.98 -21.28
CA ARG A 128 19.16 12.43 -21.84
C ARG A 128 18.04 11.45 -21.53
N VAL A 129 16.84 11.96 -21.31
CA VAL A 129 15.59 11.22 -21.44
C VAL A 129 14.92 11.71 -22.72
N LEU A 130 14.61 10.79 -23.62
CA LEU A 130 13.90 11.08 -24.87
C LEU A 130 12.46 10.60 -24.76
N ILE A 131 11.51 11.39 -25.26
CA ILE A 131 10.13 10.97 -25.44
C ILE A 131 9.88 10.56 -26.88
N SER A 132 9.02 9.56 -27.10
CA SER A 132 8.50 9.20 -28.42
C SER A 132 7.00 8.93 -28.32
N THR A 133 6.29 9.06 -29.44
CA THR A 133 4.85 8.85 -29.52
C THR A 133 4.49 7.86 -30.63
N SER A 134 3.38 7.15 -30.49
CA SER A 134 2.79 6.31 -31.54
C SER A 134 1.71 7.02 -32.36
N VAL A 135 1.36 8.27 -32.00
CA VAL A 135 0.36 9.08 -32.69
C VAL A 135 0.94 10.43 -33.10
N ASN A 136 0.37 11.03 -34.14
CA ASN A 136 0.79 12.35 -34.62
C ASN A 136 0.04 13.48 -33.92
N ASN A 137 0.63 14.68 -33.92
CA ASN A 137 0.13 15.91 -33.30
C ASN A 137 -0.06 15.81 -31.77
N ALA A 138 0.86 15.16 -31.06
CA ALA A 138 0.90 15.25 -29.61
C ALA A 138 1.56 16.58 -29.20
N ALA A 139 0.94 17.32 -28.29
CA ALA A 139 1.58 18.48 -27.69
C ALA A 139 2.72 17.99 -26.78
N PHE A 140 3.88 18.62 -26.87
CA PHE A 140 5.09 18.29 -26.12
C PHE A 140 5.80 19.58 -25.69
N ASP A 141 6.36 19.53 -24.49
CA ASP A 141 7.21 20.55 -23.86
C ASP A 141 8.33 19.80 -23.14
N GLY A 142 9.60 20.13 -23.37
CA GLY A 142 10.78 19.46 -22.79
C GLY A 142 12.04 20.32 -22.82
N ASP A 143 13.21 19.68 -22.90
CA ASP A 143 14.52 20.34 -22.97
C ASP A 143 14.96 20.41 -24.44
N GLY A 144 14.42 21.35 -25.21
CA GLY A 144 14.72 21.46 -26.65
C GLY A 144 13.91 22.49 -27.42
N SER A 145 13.95 22.41 -28.76
CA SER A 145 13.09 23.24 -29.61
C SER A 145 11.72 22.58 -29.78
N GLU A 146 10.72 23.16 -29.12
CA GLU A 146 9.36 22.60 -29.07
C GLU A 146 8.62 22.67 -30.41
N THR A 147 8.33 21.49 -30.95
CA THR A 147 7.40 21.27 -32.07
C THR A 147 6.38 20.21 -31.66
N ASP A 148 5.26 20.12 -32.38
CA ASP A 148 4.32 19.02 -32.18
C ASP A 148 5.07 17.68 -32.30
N LEU A 149 4.85 16.79 -31.34
CA LEU A 149 5.46 15.47 -31.31
C LEU A 149 4.66 14.53 -32.23
N ASP A 150 5.34 14.02 -33.25
CA ASP A 150 4.85 13.06 -34.22
C ASP A 150 5.57 11.72 -34.09
N ALA A 151 4.98 10.66 -34.66
CA ALA A 151 5.59 9.33 -34.65
C ALA A 151 6.96 9.26 -35.35
N THR A 152 7.29 10.27 -36.16
CA THR A 152 8.56 10.39 -36.89
C THR A 152 9.47 11.50 -36.38
N THR A 153 9.14 12.17 -35.28
CA THR A 153 9.99 13.26 -34.74
C THR A 153 11.42 12.73 -34.45
N PRO A 154 12.48 13.37 -34.97
CA PRO A 154 13.86 12.97 -34.73
C PRO A 154 14.23 13.04 -33.24
N ALA A 155 15.24 12.26 -32.82
CA ALA A 155 15.68 12.22 -31.43
C ALA A 155 16.12 13.58 -30.86
N ALA A 156 16.74 14.42 -31.69
CA ALA A 156 17.21 15.76 -31.30
C ALA A 156 16.09 16.78 -31.06
N ASP A 157 14.86 16.47 -31.49
CA ASP A 157 13.70 17.37 -31.38
C ASP A 157 12.66 16.82 -30.36
N ARG A 158 13.05 15.85 -29.54
CA ARG A 158 12.17 15.18 -28.55
C ARG A 158 12.90 14.83 -27.25
N GLU A 159 13.81 15.71 -26.87
CA GLU A 159 14.58 15.65 -25.63
C GLU A 159 13.65 16.09 -24.49
N TYR A 160 13.23 15.12 -23.67
CA TYR A 160 12.31 15.35 -22.55
C TYR A 160 13.04 15.97 -21.35
N GLN A 161 14.30 15.59 -21.15
CA GLN A 161 15.22 16.12 -20.14
C GLN A 161 16.64 15.87 -20.64
N GLU A 162 17.53 16.85 -20.55
CA GLU A 162 18.97 16.65 -20.76
C GLU A 162 19.78 17.24 -19.59
N VAL A 163 20.91 16.60 -19.29
CA VAL A 163 21.97 17.23 -18.52
C VAL A 163 23.30 17.00 -19.21
N GLY A 164 24.02 18.10 -19.46
CA GLY A 164 25.36 18.09 -20.02
C GLY A 164 26.39 18.70 -19.07
N ALA A 165 27.57 18.10 -18.98
CA ALA A 165 28.72 18.70 -18.33
C ALA A 165 30.00 18.43 -19.13
N ALA A 166 31.02 19.27 -18.98
CA ALA A 166 32.32 19.04 -19.60
C ALA A 166 32.84 17.63 -19.26
N THR A 167 33.41 16.91 -20.24
CA THR A 167 33.83 15.51 -20.08
C THR A 167 34.60 15.28 -18.78
N GLY A 168 34.15 14.30 -17.99
CA GLY A 168 34.73 13.94 -16.69
C GLY A 168 34.35 14.85 -15.52
N SER A 169 33.56 15.89 -15.74
CA SER A 169 33.04 16.76 -14.68
C SER A 169 31.65 16.31 -14.24
N PRO A 170 31.33 16.39 -12.93
CA PRO A 170 30.01 16.05 -12.44
C PRO A 170 28.97 17.06 -12.95
N GLY A 171 27.85 16.54 -13.45
CA GLY A 171 26.65 17.28 -13.78
C GLY A 171 25.45 16.57 -13.19
N ILE A 172 24.48 17.31 -12.68
CA ILE A 172 23.22 16.77 -12.18
C ILE A 172 22.13 17.75 -12.53
N ASP A 173 21.03 17.22 -13.02
CA ASP A 173 19.80 17.97 -13.19
C ASP A 173 18.63 17.22 -12.57
N GLN A 174 17.75 18.01 -11.99
CA GLN A 174 16.51 17.61 -11.34
C GLN A 174 15.44 18.48 -11.96
N GLU A 175 14.90 17.99 -13.07
CA GLU A 175 13.98 18.76 -13.89
C GLU A 175 12.55 18.49 -13.43
N SER A 176 11.73 19.54 -13.40
CA SER A 176 10.26 19.45 -13.36
C SER A 176 9.63 19.77 -14.73
N ASP A 177 10.46 19.89 -15.76
CA ASP A 177 10.10 20.24 -17.12
C ASP A 177 9.98 18.93 -17.92
N GLY A 178 9.10 18.94 -18.93
CA GLY A 178 8.66 17.71 -19.58
C GLY A 178 7.16 17.45 -19.37
N ALA A 179 6.34 17.77 -20.36
CA ALA A 179 4.92 17.40 -20.40
C ALA A 179 4.52 17.00 -21.81
N ALA A 180 3.60 16.05 -21.93
CA ALA A 180 3.09 15.64 -23.22
C ALA A 180 1.62 15.23 -23.15
N ILE A 181 0.84 15.65 -24.16
CA ILE A 181 -0.58 15.33 -24.26
C ILE A 181 -0.87 14.86 -25.69
N ALA A 182 -1.32 13.61 -25.80
CA ALA A 182 -1.65 13.00 -27.09
C ALA A 182 -3.15 13.18 -27.43
N PRO A 183 -3.52 13.19 -28.73
CA PRO A 183 -4.92 13.26 -29.14
C PRO A 183 -5.79 12.08 -28.66
N ASP A 184 -5.19 10.95 -28.31
CA ASP A 184 -5.90 9.79 -27.75
C ASP A 184 -6.22 9.92 -26.25
N GLY A 185 -5.79 11.02 -25.61
CA GLY A 185 -6.00 11.32 -24.20
C GLY A 185 -4.89 10.81 -23.28
N SER A 186 -3.81 10.23 -23.81
CA SER A 186 -2.62 9.90 -23.01
C SER A 186 -1.97 11.18 -22.51
N GLU A 187 -1.62 11.24 -21.23
CA GLU A 187 -0.97 12.42 -20.63
C GLU A 187 0.28 12.02 -19.84
N ILE A 188 1.38 12.75 -20.05
CA ILE A 188 2.48 12.90 -19.11
C ILE A 188 2.42 14.34 -18.62
N LEU A 189 2.17 14.52 -17.33
CA LEU A 189 1.83 15.82 -16.72
C LEU A 189 3.03 16.51 -16.06
N GLY A 190 4.20 15.86 -16.06
CA GLY A 190 5.40 16.31 -15.37
C GLY A 190 6.16 15.15 -14.74
N ASN A 191 7.23 15.48 -14.04
CA ASN A 191 8.08 14.55 -13.31
C ASN A 191 8.76 15.22 -12.10
N ASP A 192 9.42 14.39 -11.30
CA ASP A 192 10.45 14.73 -10.32
C ASP A 192 11.60 13.75 -10.59
N ALA A 193 12.27 13.97 -11.74
CA ALA A 193 13.27 13.04 -12.27
C ALA A 193 14.68 13.62 -12.31
N VAL A 194 15.62 12.75 -11.96
CA VAL A 194 17.04 13.04 -11.91
C VAL A 194 17.69 12.47 -13.15
N ALA A 195 18.47 13.30 -13.84
CA ALA A 195 19.52 12.86 -14.74
C ALA A 195 20.86 13.38 -14.20
N ALA A 196 21.93 12.62 -14.35
CA ALA A 196 23.25 13.07 -13.93
C ALA A 196 24.36 12.40 -14.73
N VAL A 197 25.52 13.06 -14.78
CA VAL A 197 26.76 12.56 -15.38
C VAL A 197 27.90 12.67 -14.36
N ASN A 198 28.80 11.68 -14.36
CA ASN A 198 30.05 11.67 -13.59
C ASN A 198 29.89 11.94 -12.08
N LEU A 199 28.81 11.47 -11.47
CA LEU A 199 28.63 11.64 -10.05
C LEU A 199 29.76 10.94 -9.27
N PRO A 200 30.29 11.52 -8.18
CA PRO A 200 31.45 10.99 -7.46
C PRO A 200 31.33 9.53 -7.04
N GLN A 201 30.13 9.09 -6.68
CA GLN A 201 29.85 7.72 -6.25
C GLN A 201 29.66 6.71 -7.39
N ASP A 202 29.36 7.18 -8.60
CA ASP A 202 29.05 6.31 -9.76
C ASP A 202 30.25 6.20 -10.72
N GLY A 203 31.15 7.19 -10.73
CA GLY A 203 32.40 7.20 -11.50
C GLY A 203 32.34 8.06 -12.77
N ILE A 204 33.50 8.32 -13.37
CA ILE A 204 33.62 9.08 -14.63
C ILE A 204 33.15 8.21 -15.81
N GLY A 205 32.48 8.82 -16.79
CA GLY A 205 31.91 8.15 -17.96
C GLY A 205 30.59 7.42 -17.67
N VAL A 206 29.90 7.82 -16.60
CA VAL A 206 28.67 7.17 -16.13
C VAL A 206 27.55 8.18 -16.04
N CYS A 207 26.42 7.85 -16.66
CA CYS A 207 25.16 8.56 -16.49
C CYS A 207 24.29 7.86 -15.44
N LYS A 208 23.50 8.61 -14.69
CA LYS A 208 22.56 8.09 -13.70
C LYS A 208 21.18 8.68 -13.90
N PHE A 209 20.17 7.84 -13.74
CA PHE A 209 18.77 8.21 -13.88
C PHE A 209 17.96 7.65 -12.71
N ALA A 210 16.99 8.42 -12.22
CA ALA A 210 16.04 8.01 -11.19
C ALA A 210 14.84 8.97 -11.17
N GLY A 211 13.78 8.63 -10.44
CA GLY A 211 12.75 9.59 -10.04
C GLY A 211 11.34 9.17 -10.41
N ALA A 212 10.41 10.11 -10.31
CA ALA A 212 8.98 9.86 -10.47
C ALA A 212 8.40 10.59 -11.68
N TYR A 213 7.47 9.96 -12.39
CA TYR A 213 6.78 10.55 -13.53
C TYR A 213 5.27 10.51 -13.31
N TYR A 214 4.59 11.61 -13.61
CA TYR A 214 3.15 11.78 -13.38
C TYR A 214 2.40 11.56 -14.68
N VAL A 215 1.54 10.54 -14.73
CA VAL A 215 0.89 10.10 -15.97
C VAL A 215 -0.61 9.85 -15.77
N LYS A 216 -1.35 9.85 -16.87
CA LYS A 216 -2.78 9.51 -16.90
C LYS A 216 -3.14 8.71 -18.14
#